data_AF-A0AAN6JUI4-F1
#
_entry.id   AF-A0AAN6JUI4-F1
#
_cell.length_a   1.000
_cell.length_b   1.000
_cell.length_c   1.000
_cell.angle_alpha   90.00
_cell.angle_beta   90.00
_cell.angle_gamma   90.00
#
_symmetry.space_group_name_H-M   'P 1'
#
loop_
_entity.id
_entity.type
_entity.pdbx_description
1 polymer ?
#
loop_
_entity_poly.entity_id
_entity_poly.type
_entity_poly.pdbx_seq_one_letter_code
_entity_poly.pdbx_strand_id
1 'polypeptide(L)'
;GLVVLGLFAKHWDIQHAVATFRTLASRFFANFLTNKFPALGRLNSYVRCMLQDSCYKTESLDATLKQSFGEHTRIFDYPESGVSQCKIAVTTTTTSTANTRLMASYNGGTPLKVGC
;
A
#
# COMPACT_ATOMS: atom_id res chain seq x y z
N GLY A 1 -2.28 -0.93 -8.08
CA GLY A 1 -1.65 -0.08 -7.06
C GLY A 1 -0.22 -0.51 -6.77
N LEU A 2 -0.03 -1.50 -5.89
CA LEU A 2 1.29 -1.89 -5.37
C LEU A 2 2.34 -2.27 -6.44
N VAL A 3 1.96 -3.00 -7.49
CA VAL A 3 2.90 -3.34 -8.59
C VAL A 3 3.39 -2.09 -9.31
N VAL A 4 2.48 -1.16 -9.63
CA VAL A 4 2.81 0.13 -10.27
C VAL A 4 3.72 0.96 -9.35
N LEU A 5 3.44 0.99 -8.05
CA LEU A 5 4.32 1.66 -7.08
C LEU A 5 5.72 1.04 -7.04
N GLY A 6 5.83 -0.29 -7.05
CA GLY A 6 7.12 -0.98 -7.09
C GLY A 6 7.93 -0.64 -8.35
N LEU A 7 7.27 -0.65 -9.51
CA LEU A 7 7.88 -0.34 -10.80
C LEU A 7 8.36 1.12 -10.88
N PHE A 8 7.49 2.08 -10.57
CA PHE A 8 7.75 3.48 -10.88
C PHE A 8 8.34 4.27 -9.71
N ALA A 9 8.08 3.89 -8.46
CA ALA A 9 8.61 4.59 -7.30
C ALA A 9 9.82 3.90 -6.65
N LYS A 10 9.95 2.58 -6.79
CA LYS A 10 11.10 1.82 -6.27
C LYS A 10 12.03 1.28 -7.36
N HIS A 11 11.71 1.51 -8.63
CA HIS A 11 12.48 1.04 -9.77
C HIS A 11 12.72 -0.49 -9.76
N TRP A 12 11.76 -1.24 -9.22
CA TRP A 12 11.83 -2.70 -9.28
C TRP A 12 11.63 -3.19 -10.70
N ASP A 13 12.24 -4.33 -11.03
CA ASP A 13 11.85 -5.06 -12.21
C ASP A 13 10.44 -5.66 -12.04
N ILE A 14 9.80 -5.98 -13.16
CA ILE A 14 8.43 -6.51 -13.18
C ILE A 14 8.29 -7.82 -12.41
N GLN A 15 9.31 -8.69 -12.44
CA GLN A 15 9.25 -9.99 -11.77
C GLN A 15 9.31 -9.80 -10.25
N HIS A 16 10.20 -8.93 -9.77
CA HIS A 16 10.29 -8.59 -8.36
C HIS A 16 9.01 -7.90 -7.86
N ALA A 17 8.45 -6.95 -8.63
CA ALA A 17 7.20 -6.29 -8.25
C ALA A 17 6.02 -7.28 -8.15
N VAL A 18 5.93 -8.25 -9.08
CA VAL A 18 4.91 -9.30 -9.04
C VAL A 18 5.15 -10.28 -7.89
N ALA A 19 6.40 -10.70 -7.65
CA ALA A 19 6.76 -11.59 -6.55
C ALA A 19 6.44 -10.96 -5.18
N THR A 20 6.78 -9.69 -5.00
CA THR A 20 6.44 -8.92 -3.80
C THR A 20 4.93 -8.80 -3.65
N PHE A 21 4.19 -8.46 -4.71
CA PHE A 21 2.72 -8.42 -4.66
C PHE A 21 2.11 -9.77 -4.24
N ARG A 22 2.61 -10.89 -4.80
CA ARG A 22 2.11 -12.24 -4.43
C ARG A 22 2.42 -12.58 -2.98
N THR A 23 3.59 -12.22 -2.48
CA THR A 23 3.98 -12.42 -1.08
C THR A 23 3.13 -11.58 -0.13
N LEU A 24 2.85 -10.34 -0.50
CA LEU A 24 1.94 -9.46 0.23
C LEU A 24 0.52 -10.04 0.23
N ALA A 25 0.01 -10.38 -0.95
CA ALA A 25 -1.33 -10.94 -1.11
C ALA A 25 -1.49 -12.25 -0.33
N SER A 26 -0.49 -13.15 -0.34
CA SER A 26 -0.56 -14.37 0.45
C SER A 26 -0.58 -14.06 1.95
N ARG A 27 0.23 -13.12 2.46
CA ARG A 27 0.16 -12.72 3.87
C ARG A 27 -1.19 -12.08 4.26
N PHE A 28 -1.78 -11.31 3.35
CA PHE A 28 -3.07 -10.65 3.58
C PHE A 28 -4.24 -11.62 3.53
N PHE A 29 -4.23 -12.56 2.59
CA PHE A 29 -5.38 -13.41 2.28
C PHE A 29 -5.22 -14.88 2.71
N ALA A 30 -4.02 -15.37 3.08
CA ALA A 30 -3.81 -16.78 3.45
C ALA A 30 -4.51 -17.17 4.76
N ASN A 31 -4.74 -16.22 5.68
CA ASN A 31 -5.54 -16.49 6.89
C ASN A 31 -7.05 -16.49 6.63
N PHE A 32 -7.49 -16.07 5.44
CA PHE A 32 -8.90 -16.12 5.02
C PHE A 32 -9.27 -17.50 4.46
N LEU A 33 -8.27 -18.32 4.11
CA LEU A 33 -8.40 -19.68 3.59
C LEU A 33 -7.89 -20.67 4.63
N THR A 34 -8.58 -20.78 5.76
CA THR A 34 -8.30 -21.80 6.78
C THR A 34 -8.44 -23.20 6.18
N ASN A 35 -7.30 -23.80 5.85
CA ASN A 35 -7.14 -25.14 5.31
C ASN A 35 -7.32 -26.25 6.35
N LYS A 36 -8.20 -26.06 7.34
CA LYS A 36 -8.54 -27.10 8.34
C LYS A 36 -10.04 -27.27 8.60
N PHE A 37 -10.88 -26.26 8.38
CA PHE A 37 -12.35 -26.39 8.44
C PHE A 37 -13.03 -25.34 7.53
N PRO A 38 -13.52 -25.71 6.33
CA PRO A 38 -14.05 -24.75 5.35
C PRO A 38 -15.32 -24.01 5.81
N ALA A 39 -16.09 -24.58 6.75
CA ALA A 39 -17.32 -23.97 7.27
C ALA A 39 -17.07 -22.95 8.41
N LEU A 40 -16.17 -23.24 9.37
CA LEU A 40 -15.88 -22.32 10.48
C LEU A 40 -15.00 -21.14 10.07
N GLY A 41 -14.10 -21.32 9.11
CA GLY A 41 -13.24 -20.24 8.61
C GLY A 41 -14.01 -19.09 7.99
N ARG A 42 -15.04 -19.43 7.21
CA ARG A 42 -15.88 -18.47 6.49
C ARG A 42 -16.79 -17.69 7.45
N LEU A 43 -17.32 -18.36 8.48
CA LEU A 43 -18.15 -17.71 9.49
C LEU A 43 -17.31 -16.81 10.42
N ASN A 44 -16.12 -17.28 10.83
CA ASN A 44 -15.23 -16.52 11.70
C ASN A 44 -14.65 -15.29 11.00
N SER A 45 -14.32 -15.39 9.71
CA SER A 45 -13.85 -14.24 8.93
C SER A 45 -14.95 -13.21 8.67
N TYR A 46 -16.18 -13.65 8.41
CA TYR A 46 -17.34 -12.76 8.29
C TYR A 46 -17.68 -12.07 9.62
N VAL A 47 -17.76 -12.82 10.72
CA VAL A 47 -18.07 -12.28 12.05
C VAL A 47 -16.98 -11.30 12.50
N ARG A 48 -15.72 -11.62 12.23
CA ARG A 48 -14.59 -10.73 12.56
C ARG A 48 -14.55 -9.48 11.68
N CYS A 49 -14.97 -9.56 10.42
CA CYS A 49 -15.10 -8.40 9.54
C CYS A 49 -16.37 -7.58 9.78
N MET A 50 -17.40 -8.15 10.41
CA MET A 50 -18.55 -7.38 10.90
C MET A 50 -18.24 -6.69 12.24
N LEU A 51 -17.40 -7.31 13.08
CA LEU A 51 -17.03 -6.77 14.41
C LEU A 51 -15.82 -5.82 14.37
N GLN A 52 -14.88 -6.03 13.45
CA GLN A 52 -13.78 -5.11 13.15
C GLN A 52 -14.11 -4.41 11.84
N ASP A 53 -13.99 -3.08 11.80
CA ASP A 53 -14.23 -2.22 10.62
C ASP A 53 -13.37 -2.61 9.37
N SER A 54 -12.47 -3.58 9.53
CA SER A 54 -11.60 -4.12 8.49
C SER A 54 -11.39 -5.64 8.64
N CYS A 55 -11.60 -6.38 7.54
CA CYS A 55 -11.33 -7.82 7.40
C CYS A 55 -9.84 -8.21 7.55
N TYR A 56 -8.92 -7.23 7.66
CA TYR A 56 -7.48 -7.41 7.67
C TYR A 56 -6.86 -6.84 8.93
N LYS A 57 -5.77 -7.48 9.41
CA LYS A 57 -5.00 -6.97 10.55
C LYS A 57 -4.15 -5.78 10.08
N THR A 58 -4.58 -4.56 10.42
CA THR A 58 -3.92 -3.29 10.05
C THR A 58 -2.44 -3.27 10.41
N GLU A 59 -2.06 -3.75 11.59
CA GLU A 59 -0.65 -3.79 12.04
C GLU A 59 0.22 -4.66 11.13
N SER A 60 -0.28 -5.84 10.76
CA SER A 60 0.45 -6.74 9.85
C SER A 60 0.56 -6.17 8.44
N LEU A 61 -0.46 -5.41 8.02
CA LEU A 61 -0.49 -4.75 6.72
C LEU A 61 0.52 -3.61 6.68
N ASP A 62 0.51 -2.74 7.68
CA ASP A 62 1.44 -1.63 7.80
C ASP A 62 2.90 -2.11 7.90
N ALA A 63 3.18 -3.09 8.75
CA ALA A 63 4.52 -3.65 8.91
C ALA A 63 5.06 -4.25 7.59
N THR A 64 4.21 -4.98 6.85
CA THR A 64 4.67 -5.61 5.60
C THR A 64 4.85 -4.60 4.47
N LEU A 65 4.01 -3.56 4.41
CA LEU A 65 4.19 -2.45 3.47
C LEU A 65 5.45 -1.65 3.79
N LYS A 66 5.70 -1.32 5.07
CA LYS A 66 6.94 -0.66 5.51
C LYS A 66 8.19 -1.48 5.20
N GLN A 67 8.13 -2.79 5.41
CA GLN A 67 9.23 -3.69 5.05
C GLN A 67 9.54 -3.65 3.54
N SER A 68 8.51 -3.57 2.70
CA SER A 68 8.66 -3.63 1.24
C SER A 68 9.04 -2.27 0.64
N PHE A 69 8.40 -1.19 1.10
CA PHE A 69 8.55 0.15 0.52
C PHE A 69 9.54 1.04 1.29
N GLY A 70 9.98 0.62 2.47
CA GLY A 70 10.80 1.40 3.38
C GLY A 70 9.96 2.22 4.35
N GLU A 71 10.35 2.25 5.62
CA GLU A 71 9.61 2.95 6.67
C GLU A 71 9.64 4.48 6.54
N HIS A 72 10.76 5.02 6.04
CA HIS A 72 10.98 6.47 5.88
C HIS A 72 11.05 6.91 4.42
N THR A 73 10.73 6.02 3.46
CA THR A 73 10.76 6.37 2.04
C THR A 73 9.50 7.15 1.66
N ARG A 74 9.67 8.37 1.16
CA ARG A 74 8.57 9.20 0.65
C ARG A 74 8.28 8.85 -0.81
N ILE A 75 7.23 8.07 -1.04
CA ILE A 75 6.83 7.55 -2.37
C ILE A 75 6.19 8.63 -3.26
N PHE A 76 5.56 9.64 -2.64
CA PHE A 76 4.85 10.73 -3.32
C PHE A 76 5.53 12.09 -3.11
N ASP A 77 6.85 12.11 -2.96
CA ASP A 77 7.57 13.38 -2.79
C ASP A 77 7.64 14.19 -4.09
N TYR A 78 7.81 15.51 -3.96
CA TYR A 78 7.96 16.39 -5.11
C TYR A 78 9.33 16.16 -5.77
N PRO A 79 9.41 15.96 -7.10
CA PRO A 79 10.67 15.72 -7.78
C PRO A 79 11.59 16.94 -7.69
N GLU A 80 12.91 16.72 -7.69
CA GLU A 80 13.87 17.83 -7.77
C GLU A 80 13.61 18.71 -9.00
N SER A 81 13.72 20.03 -8.81
CA SER A 81 13.47 21.01 -9.87
C SER A 81 14.44 20.78 -11.04
N GLY A 82 13.91 20.64 -12.26
CA GLY A 82 14.70 20.46 -13.47
C GLY A 82 14.87 19.01 -13.93
N VAL A 83 14.34 18.02 -13.19
CA VAL A 83 14.37 16.60 -13.60
C VAL A 83 12.96 16.13 -14.00
N SER A 84 12.83 15.64 -15.23
CA SER A 84 11.59 14.98 -15.66
C SER A 84 11.51 13.60 -15.02
N GLN A 85 10.58 13.41 -14.08
CA GLN A 85 10.35 12.13 -13.41
C GLN A 85 8.96 11.57 -13.72
N CYS A 86 8.81 10.25 -13.56
CA CYS A 86 7.52 9.59 -13.71
C CYS A 86 6.51 10.16 -12.71
N LYS A 87 5.35 10.60 -13.22
CA LYS A 87 4.25 11.09 -12.38
C LYS A 87 3.42 9.91 -11.91
N ILE A 88 3.29 9.79 -10.59
CA ILE A 88 2.56 8.69 -9.96
C ILE A 88 1.44 9.28 -9.12
N ALA A 89 0.25 8.68 -9.22
CA ALA A 89 -0.88 9.02 -8.38
C ALA A 89 -1.61 7.76 -7.92
N VAL A 90 -2.13 7.80 -6.70
CA VAL A 90 -2.95 6.75 -6.10
C VAL A 90 -4.23 7.37 -5.58
N THR A 91 -5.35 6.84 -6.06
CA THR A 91 -6.67 7.16 -5.55
C THR A 91 -6.92 6.39 -4.27
N THR A 92 -7.34 7.09 -3.22
CA THR A 92 -7.67 6.55 -1.91
C THR A 92 -9.02 7.10 -1.46
N THR A 93 -9.65 6.44 -0.51
CA THR A 93 -10.89 6.92 0.11
C THR A 93 -10.67 6.98 1.61
N THR A 94 -11.02 8.10 2.24
CA THR A 94 -10.93 8.21 3.71
C THR A 94 -12.00 7.33 4.36
N THR A 95 -11.63 6.56 5.36
CA THR A 95 -12.57 5.70 6.10
C THR A 95 -13.61 6.49 6.88
N SER A 96 -13.26 7.66 7.42
CA SER A 96 -14.15 8.46 8.27
C SER A 96 -15.21 9.27 7.53
N THR A 97 -14.91 9.73 6.31
CA THR A 97 -15.80 10.66 5.58
C THR A 97 -16.24 10.14 4.21
N ALA A 98 -15.81 8.94 3.82
CA ALA A 98 -16.03 8.34 2.50
C ALA A 98 -15.59 9.23 1.31
N ASN A 99 -14.79 10.27 1.56
CA ASN A 99 -14.31 11.17 0.52
C ASN A 99 -13.15 10.56 -0.27
N THR A 100 -13.23 10.69 -1.59
CA THR A 100 -12.13 10.35 -2.50
C THR A 100 -10.99 11.35 -2.35
N ARG A 101 -9.77 10.84 -2.16
CA ARG A 101 -8.53 11.59 -2.03
C ARG A 101 -7.50 11.07 -3.02
N LEU A 102 -6.75 11.97 -3.63
CA LEU A 102 -5.68 11.64 -4.56
C LEU A 102 -4.33 11.91 -3.91
N MET A 103 -3.52 10.87 -3.73
CA MET A 103 -2.12 10.99 -3.30
C MET A 103 -1.24 10.99 -4.56
N ALA A 104 -0.47 12.05 -4.79
CA ALA A 104 0.28 12.21 -6.04
C ALA A 104 1.63 12.89 -5.84
N SER A 105 2.64 12.47 -6.61
CA SER A 105 4.01 13.03 -6.56
C SER A 105 4.14 14.43 -7.16
N TYR A 106 3.07 14.98 -7.73
CA TYR A 106 3.07 16.29 -8.40
C TYR A 106 2.19 17.35 -7.70
N ASN A 107 1.49 16.97 -6.62
CA ASN A 107 0.63 17.89 -5.85
C ASN A 107 1.33 18.47 -4.62
N GLY A 108 2.60 18.13 -4.38
CA GLY A 108 3.41 18.67 -3.28
C GLY A 108 3.98 20.05 -3.61
N GLY A 109 4.08 20.92 -2.60
CA GLY A 109 4.88 22.14 -2.71
C GLY A 109 6.36 21.78 -2.68
N THR A 110 7.19 22.55 -3.40
CA THR A 110 8.65 22.42 -3.30
C THR A 110 9.07 22.55 -1.83
N PRO A 111 9.81 21.58 -1.26
CA PRO A 111 10.42 21.80 0.05
C PRO A 111 11.37 23.00 -0.09
N LEU A 112 11.21 24.00 0.79
CA LEU A 112 12.14 25.12 0.89
C LEU A 112 13.54 24.52 1.06
N LYS A 113 14.46 24.81 0.12
CA LYS A 113 15.88 24.56 0.33
C LYS A 113 16.31 25.42 1.52
N VAL A 114 16.35 24.84 2.71
CA VAL A 114 17.10 25.43 3.82
C VAL A 114 18.56 25.19 3.47
N GLY A 115 19.20 26.21 2.92
CA GLY A 115 20.58 26.15 2.47
C GLY A 115 21.54 25.83 3.61
N CYS A 116 22.58 25.07 3.28
CA CYS A 116 23.88 25.11 3.95
C CYS A 116 24.89 25.62 2.93
#